data_AF-A0A0R3TU33-F1
#
_entry.id   AF-A0A0R3TU33-F1
#
_cell.length_a   1.000
_cell.length_b   1.000
_cell.length_c   1.000
_cell.angle_alpha   90.00
_cell.angle_beta   90.00
_cell.angle_gamma   90.00
#
_symmetry.space_group_name_H-M   'P 1'
#
loop_
_entity.id
_entity.type
_entity.pdbx_description
1 polymer ?
#
loop_
_entity_poly.entity_id
_entity_poly.type
_entity_poly.pdbx_seq_one_letter_code
_entity_poly.pdbx_strand_id
1 'polypeptide(L)'
;MQHIVFIRTSHANIQSLRNAVYSHAGIIENSYGGNLLGVCYVAEPLNPCSDERDEVDCALALIKFPSRDHAALFLQVAGYLEVNFLPDCDIFMVPLLKAVKLGPCWPTFLITELGSRDNYQYLPSRNKLYQIDDFGGVPVLADTSYVDAVRKHRCLPAGIRIHQFKDKQNFDEWLNSKSGAEFKQDYRRISGLNTYLATFF
;
A
#
# COMPACT_ATOMS: atom_id res chain seq x y z
N MET A 1 13.56 4.07 11.66
CA MET A 1 12.99 3.09 10.69
C MET A 1 12.11 3.87 9.71
N GLN A 2 12.29 3.67 8.40
CA GLN A 2 11.48 4.35 7.37
C GLN A 2 10.01 3.93 7.47
N HIS A 3 9.10 4.80 7.05
CA HIS A 3 7.66 4.55 7.07
C HIS A 3 7.03 4.94 5.74
N ILE A 4 5.94 4.27 5.38
CA ILE A 4 5.02 4.69 4.33
C ILE A 4 3.78 5.28 4.99
N VAL A 5 3.40 6.48 4.56
CA VAL A 5 2.03 6.98 4.71
C VAL A 5 1.23 6.38 3.57
N PHE A 6 0.27 5.54 3.92
CA PHE A 6 -0.69 4.90 3.03
C PHE A 6 -2.00 5.69 3.13
N ILE A 7 -2.44 6.28 2.01
CA ILE A 7 -3.70 7.01 1.92
C ILE A 7 -4.63 6.23 1.01
N ARG A 8 -5.84 5.97 1.46
CA ARG A 8 -6.90 5.31 0.68
C ARG A 8 -8.17 6.13 0.71
N THR A 9 -8.81 6.29 -0.44
CA THR A 9 -10.13 6.91 -0.52
C THR A 9 -10.96 6.24 -1.61
N SER A 10 -12.22 6.64 -1.75
CA SER A 10 -13.07 6.24 -2.86
C SER A 10 -12.48 6.67 -4.19
N HIS A 11 -12.67 5.89 -5.25
CA HIS A 11 -12.31 6.33 -6.60
C HIS A 11 -12.97 7.66 -6.97
N ALA A 12 -14.20 7.91 -6.50
CA ALA A 12 -14.90 9.18 -6.66
C ALA A 12 -14.11 10.41 -6.13
N ASN A 13 -13.21 10.20 -5.16
CA ASN A 13 -12.40 11.25 -4.53
C ASN A 13 -10.98 11.33 -5.10
N ILE A 14 -10.69 10.68 -6.22
CA ILE A 14 -9.34 10.65 -6.82
C ILE A 14 -8.79 12.05 -7.11
N GLN A 15 -9.61 12.99 -7.57
CA GLN A 15 -9.14 14.35 -7.86
C GLN A 15 -8.75 15.10 -6.59
N SER A 16 -9.51 14.94 -5.52
CA SER A 16 -9.17 15.47 -4.20
C SER A 16 -7.86 14.85 -3.70
N LEU A 17 -7.68 13.54 -3.84
CA LEU A 17 -6.43 12.85 -3.49
C LEU A 17 -5.22 13.39 -4.25
N ARG A 18 -5.34 13.50 -5.58
CA ARG A 18 -4.28 14.03 -6.44
C ARG A 18 -3.94 15.46 -6.08
N ASN A 19 -4.94 16.33 -6.02
CA ASN A 19 -4.73 17.73 -5.66
C ASN A 19 -4.03 17.83 -4.32
N ALA A 20 -4.43 17.00 -3.36
CA ALA A 20 -3.87 17.08 -2.03
C ALA A 20 -2.41 16.68 -1.94
N VAL A 21 -2.07 15.58 -2.60
CA VAL A 21 -0.71 15.07 -2.64
C VAL A 21 0.20 15.97 -3.49
N TYR A 22 -0.23 16.39 -4.68
CA TYR A 22 0.60 17.17 -5.58
C TYR A 22 0.77 18.63 -5.15
N SER A 23 -0.24 19.26 -4.55
CA SER A 23 -0.07 20.64 -4.03
C SER A 23 0.91 20.70 -2.87
N HIS A 24 1.10 19.59 -2.16
CA HIS A 24 2.01 19.48 -1.02
C HIS A 24 3.33 18.78 -1.38
N ALA A 25 3.55 18.37 -2.63
CA ALA A 25 4.76 17.63 -3.04
C ALA A 25 6.05 18.37 -2.64
N GLY A 26 6.10 19.68 -2.87
CA GLY A 26 7.25 20.50 -2.45
C GLY A 26 7.46 20.54 -0.94
N ILE A 27 6.39 20.51 -0.13
CA ILE A 27 6.47 20.49 1.34
C ILE A 27 6.88 19.09 1.82
N ILE A 28 6.31 18.03 1.25
CA ILE A 28 6.64 16.63 1.52
C ILE A 28 8.15 16.44 1.38
N GLU A 29 8.71 16.84 0.24
CA GLU A 29 10.12 16.63 -0.08
C GLU A 29 11.05 17.57 0.70
N ASN A 30 10.83 18.87 0.60
CA ASN A 30 11.81 19.85 1.09
C ASN A 30 11.74 20.08 2.60
N SER A 31 10.56 19.94 3.22
CA SER A 31 10.37 20.26 4.65
C SER A 31 10.36 19.02 5.54
N TYR A 32 9.92 17.87 5.03
CA TYR A 32 9.77 16.64 5.81
C TYR A 32 10.59 15.45 5.30
N GLY A 33 11.38 15.65 4.24
CA GLY A 33 12.25 14.61 3.66
C GLY A 33 11.48 13.42 3.09
N GLY A 34 10.19 13.60 2.83
CA GLY A 34 9.32 12.59 2.24
C GLY A 34 9.61 12.41 0.74
N ASN A 35 9.14 11.30 0.19
CA ASN A 35 9.21 11.02 -1.23
C ASN A 35 7.87 10.44 -1.68
N LEU A 36 7.18 11.15 -2.57
CA LEU A 36 5.95 10.68 -3.16
C LEU A 36 6.25 9.50 -4.07
N LEU A 37 5.76 8.31 -3.71
CA LEU A 37 5.93 7.11 -4.54
C LEU A 37 4.95 7.13 -5.72
N GLY A 38 3.75 7.70 -5.51
CA GLY A 38 2.79 7.95 -6.56
C GLY A 38 1.34 7.89 -6.09
N VAL A 39 0.43 8.07 -7.05
CA VAL A 39 -1.02 7.98 -6.87
C VAL A 39 -1.57 6.93 -7.83
N CYS A 40 -2.30 5.95 -7.31
CA CYS A 40 -3.05 4.97 -8.09
C CYS A 40 -4.50 5.40 -8.17
N TYR A 41 -5.04 5.44 -9.39
CA TYR A 41 -6.41 5.90 -9.64
C TYR A 41 -7.42 4.83 -9.26
N VAL A 42 -7.11 3.57 -9.58
CA VAL A 42 -7.94 2.40 -9.32
C VAL A 42 -7.03 1.25 -8.95
N ALA A 43 -7.17 0.75 -7.73
CA ALA A 43 -6.51 -0.48 -7.31
C ALA A 43 -7.18 -1.69 -7.98
N GLU A 44 -6.38 -2.60 -8.54
CA GLU A 44 -6.90 -3.78 -9.22
C GLU A 44 -7.04 -4.93 -8.22
N PRO A 45 -8.26 -5.43 -7.94
CA PRO A 45 -8.43 -6.55 -7.01
C PRO A 45 -7.78 -7.82 -7.56
N LEU A 46 -7.08 -8.56 -6.69
CA LEU A 46 -6.46 -9.83 -7.06
C LEU A 46 -7.35 -11.01 -6.63
N ASN A 47 -8.22 -11.45 -7.53
CA ASN A 47 -9.01 -12.67 -7.34
C ASN A 47 -8.10 -13.88 -7.50
N PRO A 48 -7.76 -14.52 -6.38
CA PRO A 48 -8.72 -15.41 -5.74
C PRO A 48 -8.79 -15.27 -4.20
N CYS A 49 -8.29 -14.15 -3.67
CA CYS A 49 -8.19 -13.93 -2.22
C CYS A 49 -9.37 -13.13 -1.66
N SER A 50 -10.28 -12.69 -2.52
CA SER A 50 -11.53 -12.00 -2.16
C SER A 50 -12.61 -13.04 -1.94
N ASP A 51 -13.14 -13.10 -0.72
CA ASP A 51 -14.48 -13.64 -0.50
C ASP A 51 -15.44 -12.66 -1.20
N GLU A 52 -16.06 -13.11 -2.29
CA GLU A 52 -17.18 -12.48 -3.02
C GLU A 52 -17.40 -10.94 -2.89
N ARG A 53 -17.15 -10.22 -3.99
CA ARG A 53 -17.91 -9.03 -4.46
C ARG A 53 -17.78 -7.67 -3.77
N ASP A 54 -16.71 -7.39 -3.04
CA ASP A 54 -16.35 -5.98 -2.81
C ASP A 54 -15.33 -5.56 -3.87
N GLU A 55 -15.82 -4.96 -4.96
CA GLU A 55 -14.96 -4.19 -5.87
C GLU A 55 -14.16 -3.23 -4.99
N VAL A 56 -12.84 -3.40 -4.96
CA VAL A 56 -11.94 -2.46 -4.28
C VAL A 56 -11.89 -1.20 -5.14
N ASP A 57 -12.99 -0.44 -5.15
CA ASP A 57 -13.09 0.84 -5.83
C ASP A 57 -12.43 1.90 -4.94
N CYS A 58 -11.10 1.84 -4.93
CA CYS A 58 -10.29 2.75 -4.15
C CYS A 58 -9.15 3.35 -4.94
N ALA A 59 -8.96 4.64 -4.71
CA ALA A 59 -7.81 5.41 -5.08
C ALA A 59 -6.81 5.39 -3.93
N LEU A 60 -5.51 5.35 -4.25
CA LEU A 60 -4.45 5.18 -3.27
C LEU A 60 -3.31 6.17 -3.52
N ALA A 61 -2.67 6.64 -2.47
CA ALA A 61 -1.38 7.33 -2.55
C ALA A 61 -0.42 6.77 -1.52
N LEU A 62 0.85 6.58 -1.91
CA LEU A 62 1.90 6.16 -1.00
C LEU A 62 2.99 7.24 -0.94
N ILE A 63 3.35 7.63 0.28
CA ILE A 63 4.42 8.60 0.53
C ILE A 63 5.41 7.97 1.50
N LYS A 64 6.68 7.87 1.10
CA LYS A 64 7.75 7.35 1.94
C LYS A 64 8.35 8.47 2.79
N PHE A 65 8.59 8.22 4.06
CA PHE A 65 9.29 9.12 4.98
C PHE A 65 10.52 8.45 5.62
N PRO A 66 11.54 9.23 6.02
CA PRO A 66 12.76 8.70 6.64
C PRO A 66 12.51 8.12 8.04
N SER A 67 11.50 8.62 8.76
CA SER A 67 11.03 8.06 10.04
C SER A 67 9.53 8.25 10.24
N ARG A 68 8.98 7.56 11.26
CA ARG A 68 7.61 7.77 11.73
C ARG A 68 7.37 9.22 12.14
N ASP A 69 8.33 9.85 12.81
CA ASP A 69 8.18 11.22 13.31
C ASP A 69 8.08 12.23 12.16
N HIS A 70 8.85 12.05 11.08
CA HIS A 70 8.73 12.90 9.89
C HIS A 70 7.35 12.75 9.23
N ALA A 71 6.84 11.52 9.13
CA ALA A 71 5.49 11.27 8.65
C ALA A 71 4.43 11.92 9.55
N ALA A 72 4.56 11.78 10.87
CA ALA A 72 3.62 12.34 11.84
C ALA A 72 3.61 13.87 11.82
N LEU A 73 4.79 14.51 11.74
CA LEU A 73 4.91 15.96 11.62
C LEU A 73 4.29 16.49 10.32
N PHE A 74 4.53 15.81 9.20
CA PHE A 74 3.89 16.15 7.92
C PHE A 74 2.36 16.07 8.01
N LEU A 75 1.84 15.01 8.62
CA LEU A 75 0.40 14.82 8.77
C LEU A 75 -0.25 15.84 9.72
N GLN A 76 0.54 16.54 10.55
CA GLN A 76 0.07 17.64 11.38
C GLN A 76 0.09 19.00 10.66
N VAL A 77 0.58 19.08 9.42
CA VAL A 77 0.55 20.32 8.62
C VAL A 77 -0.91 20.75 8.45
N ALA A 78 -1.21 21.96 8.93
CA ALA A 78 -2.52 22.58 8.78
C ALA A 78 -2.97 22.53 7.32
N GLY A 79 -4.22 22.13 7.07
CA GLY A 79 -4.77 21.97 5.72
C GLY A 79 -4.62 20.58 5.10
N TYR A 80 -3.53 19.83 5.34
CA TYR A 80 -3.33 18.54 4.65
C TYR A 80 -4.40 17.51 5.01
N LEU A 81 -4.73 17.43 6.30
CA LEU A 81 -5.79 16.56 6.80
C LEU A 81 -7.17 17.23 6.73
N GLU A 82 -7.35 18.45 6.22
CA GLU A 82 -8.69 19.04 6.25
C GLU A 82 -9.66 18.27 5.33
N VAL A 83 -10.88 18.04 5.83
CA VAL A 83 -11.91 17.25 5.12
C VAL A 83 -12.26 17.88 3.77
N ASN A 84 -12.13 19.20 3.66
CA ASN A 84 -12.32 19.94 2.40
C ASN A 84 -11.29 19.57 1.33
N PHE A 85 -10.18 18.98 1.74
CA PHE A 85 -9.04 18.69 0.89
C PHE A 85 -8.93 17.20 0.55
N LEU A 86 -9.19 16.35 1.55
CA LEU A 86 -9.20 14.89 1.43
C LEU A 86 -10.45 14.33 2.13
N PRO A 87 -11.64 14.41 1.49
CA PRO A 87 -12.86 13.87 2.07
C PRO A 87 -12.79 12.34 2.11
N ASP A 88 -13.37 11.77 3.18
CA ASP A 88 -13.66 10.34 3.28
C ASP A 88 -12.47 9.43 2.92
N CYS A 89 -11.34 9.70 3.56
CA CYS A 89 -10.10 8.96 3.38
C CYS A 89 -9.68 8.23 4.66
N ASP A 90 -8.98 7.12 4.46
CA ASP A 90 -8.20 6.44 5.48
C ASP A 90 -6.73 6.81 5.31
N ILE A 91 -6.03 7.07 6.42
CA ILE A 91 -4.61 7.39 6.45
C ILE A 91 -3.93 6.51 7.49
N PHE A 92 -3.00 5.69 7.04
CA PHE A 92 -2.25 4.76 7.86
C PHE A 92 -0.75 5.02 7.75
N MET A 93 -0.02 4.84 8.86
CA MET A 93 1.43 4.76 8.84
C MET A 93 1.88 3.30 8.95
N VAL A 94 2.68 2.87 7.98
CA VAL A 94 3.15 1.48 7.86
C VAL A 94 4.69 1.46 7.91
N PRO A 95 5.31 0.71 8.84
CA PRO A 95 6.76 0.61 8.93
C PRO A 95 7.32 -0.18 7.73
N LEU A 96 8.41 0.34 7.16
CA LEU A 96 9.16 -0.35 6.12
C LEU A 96 10.16 -1.35 6.72
N LEU A 97 10.16 -2.56 6.20
CA LEU A 97 11.14 -3.59 6.53
C LEU A 97 12.33 -3.60 5.55
N LYS A 98 12.10 -3.17 4.31
CA LYS A 98 13.13 -3.06 3.27
C LYS A 98 13.09 -1.68 2.62
N ALA A 99 14.18 -1.31 1.94
CA ALA A 99 14.24 -0.08 1.19
C ALA A 99 13.34 -0.16 -0.06
N VAL A 100 12.48 0.84 -0.24
CA VAL A 100 11.70 1.04 -1.47
C VAL A 100 12.66 1.30 -2.64
N LYS A 101 12.48 0.60 -3.76
CA LYS A 101 13.15 0.92 -5.03
C LYS A 101 12.46 2.13 -5.66
N LEU A 102 13.22 3.17 -5.99
CA LEU A 102 12.70 4.42 -6.55
C LEU A 102 12.99 4.50 -8.05
N GLY A 103 12.20 5.31 -8.77
CA GLY A 103 12.36 5.60 -10.20
C GLY A 103 11.16 5.15 -11.03
N PRO A 104 11.10 5.56 -12.32
CA PRO A 104 9.95 5.32 -13.21
C PRO A 104 9.68 3.84 -13.50
N CYS A 105 10.62 2.96 -13.14
CA CYS A 105 10.51 1.51 -13.34
C CYS A 105 10.17 0.77 -12.04
N TRP A 106 9.58 1.40 -11.02
CA TRP A 106 9.11 0.69 -9.80
C TRP A 106 7.71 1.11 -9.29
N PRO A 107 6.71 1.44 -10.15
CA PRO A 107 5.42 1.95 -9.70
C PRO A 107 4.45 0.92 -9.11
N THR A 108 4.77 -0.38 -9.14
CA THR A 108 3.77 -1.43 -8.87
C THR A 108 3.92 -2.01 -7.47
N PHE A 109 2.83 -2.02 -6.71
CA PHE A 109 2.76 -2.50 -5.33
C PHE A 109 1.62 -3.51 -5.19
N LEU A 110 1.93 -4.70 -4.72
CA LEU A 110 0.94 -5.68 -4.29
C LEU A 110 0.67 -5.47 -2.80
N ILE A 111 -0.55 -5.09 -2.47
CA ILE A 111 -0.95 -4.71 -1.12
C ILE A 111 -1.98 -5.73 -0.62
N THR A 112 -1.73 -6.30 0.54
CA THR A 112 -2.66 -7.18 1.25
C THR A 112 -3.01 -6.56 2.59
N GLU A 113 -4.29 -6.31 2.79
CA GLU A 113 -4.88 -5.92 4.06
C GLU A 113 -5.55 -7.11 4.74
N LEU A 114 -5.40 -7.21 6.06
CA LEU A 114 -6.09 -8.20 6.87
C LEU A 114 -7.32 -7.58 7.55
N GLY A 115 -8.47 -8.24 7.42
CA GLY A 115 -9.68 -7.86 8.15
C GLY A 115 -9.64 -8.19 9.64
N SER A 116 -8.90 -9.25 10.04
CA SER A 116 -8.77 -9.67 11.44
C SER A 116 -7.31 -9.95 11.83
N ARG A 117 -6.96 -9.59 13.06
CA ARG A 117 -5.61 -9.81 13.62
C ARG A 117 -5.34 -11.30 13.85
N ASP A 118 -6.36 -12.08 14.17
CA ASP A 118 -6.24 -13.52 14.40
C ASP A 118 -5.81 -14.26 13.13
N ASN A 119 -6.11 -13.67 11.95
CA ASN A 119 -5.71 -14.23 10.67
C ASN A 119 -4.24 -13.94 10.31
N TYR A 120 -3.59 -13.04 11.04
CA TYR A 120 -2.19 -12.69 10.78
C TYR A 120 -1.24 -13.89 10.94
N GLN A 121 -1.53 -14.79 11.88
CA GLN A 121 -0.73 -16.00 12.08
C GLN A 121 -0.80 -16.98 10.91
N TYR A 122 -1.84 -16.90 10.07
CA TYR A 122 -2.00 -17.73 8.89
C TYR A 122 -1.32 -17.14 7.66
N LEU A 123 -0.89 -15.87 7.72
CA LEU A 123 -0.06 -15.32 6.65
C LEU A 123 1.21 -16.14 6.51
N PRO A 124 1.67 -16.35 5.26
CA PRO A 124 2.97 -16.94 5.01
C PRO A 124 4.08 -16.21 5.77
N SER A 125 5.08 -16.96 6.23
CA SER A 125 6.23 -16.38 6.93
C SER A 125 6.86 -15.26 6.10
N ARG A 126 7.38 -14.23 6.78
CA ARG A 126 8.15 -13.13 6.13
C ARG A 126 9.36 -13.61 5.33
N ASN A 127 9.83 -14.83 5.62
CA ASN A 127 10.93 -15.47 4.91
C ASN A 127 10.47 -16.24 3.66
N LYS A 128 9.16 -16.41 3.44
CA LYS A 128 8.61 -16.99 2.22
C LYS A 128 8.47 -15.88 1.18
N LEU A 129 9.53 -15.70 0.38
CA LEU A 129 9.67 -14.57 -0.55
C LEU A 129 8.94 -14.76 -1.89
N TYR A 130 8.47 -15.98 -2.19
CA TYR A 130 7.84 -16.35 -3.46
C TYR A 130 8.68 -16.01 -4.69
N GLN A 131 10.01 -16.02 -4.57
CA GLN A 131 10.94 -15.65 -5.65
C GLN A 131 10.66 -14.26 -6.26
N ILE A 132 9.99 -13.37 -5.53
CA ILE A 132 9.68 -12.02 -6.04
C ILE A 132 10.98 -11.27 -6.38
N ASP A 133 12.03 -11.50 -5.61
CA ASP A 133 13.39 -11.00 -5.83
C ASP A 133 14.05 -11.52 -7.12
N ASP A 134 13.78 -12.76 -7.52
CA ASP A 134 14.26 -13.31 -8.80
C ASP A 134 13.62 -12.60 -10.00
N PHE A 135 12.41 -12.05 -9.82
CA PHE A 135 11.73 -11.18 -10.79
C PHE A 135 12.08 -9.69 -10.57
N GLY A 136 13.14 -9.41 -9.81
CA GLY A 136 13.62 -8.06 -9.48
C GLY A 136 12.82 -7.33 -8.40
N GLY A 137 11.68 -7.85 -7.97
CA GLY A 137 10.81 -7.24 -6.97
C GLY A 137 11.43 -7.11 -5.57
N VAL A 138 10.73 -6.39 -4.69
CA VAL A 138 11.05 -6.31 -3.26
C VAL A 138 9.99 -7.08 -2.48
N PRO A 139 10.25 -8.35 -2.10
CA PRO A 139 9.32 -9.12 -1.30
C PRO A 139 9.24 -8.57 0.12
N VAL A 140 8.03 -8.49 0.68
CA VAL A 140 7.80 -8.08 2.07
C VAL A 140 8.48 -6.73 2.35
N LEU A 141 8.21 -5.76 1.48
CA LEU A 141 8.67 -4.38 1.61
C LEU A 141 8.21 -3.78 2.95
N ALA A 142 6.95 -4.05 3.31
CA ALA A 142 6.35 -3.71 4.58
C ALA A 142 5.52 -4.89 5.09
N ASP A 143 5.51 -5.12 6.40
CA ASP A 143 4.64 -6.10 7.04
C ASP A 143 4.40 -5.75 8.50
N THR A 144 3.14 -5.51 8.86
CA THR A 144 2.73 -5.17 10.22
C THR A 144 1.40 -5.83 10.59
N SER A 145 1.29 -6.26 11.84
CA SER A 145 0.03 -6.66 12.50
C SER A 145 -0.54 -5.56 13.40
N TYR A 146 0.04 -4.36 13.31
CA TYR A 146 -0.41 -3.16 13.98
C TYR A 146 -0.35 -1.99 13.00
N VAL A 147 -1.51 -1.50 12.59
CA VAL A 147 -1.64 -0.39 11.65
C VAL A 147 -1.90 0.88 12.45
N ASP A 148 -0.98 1.84 12.36
CA ASP A 148 -1.11 3.13 13.04
C ASP A 148 -2.04 4.04 12.23
N ALA A 149 -3.29 4.18 12.70
CA ALA A 149 -4.34 4.91 12.01
C ALA A 149 -4.37 6.37 12.42
N VAL A 150 -4.05 7.25 11.47
CA VAL A 150 -4.10 8.70 11.63
C VAL A 150 -5.53 9.20 11.35
N ARG A 151 -6.18 8.58 10.36
CA ARG A 151 -7.60 8.79 10.04
C ARG A 151 -8.22 7.49 9.58
N LYS A 152 -9.46 7.25 10.01
CA LYS A 152 -10.27 6.11 9.60
C LYS A 152 -11.68 6.58 9.23
N HIS A 153 -12.05 6.43 7.96
CA HIS A 153 -13.38 6.64 7.45
C HIS A 153 -14.09 5.32 7.14
N ARG A 154 -13.40 4.36 6.49
CA ARG A 154 -13.99 3.06 6.09
C ARG A 154 -13.73 1.99 7.15
N CYS A 155 -12.70 1.17 6.92
CA CYS A 155 -12.32 0.06 7.78
C CYS A 155 -10.84 0.17 8.12
N LEU A 156 -10.50 -0.16 9.37
CA LEU A 156 -9.12 -0.21 9.84
C LEU A 156 -8.63 -1.63 9.61
N PRO A 157 -7.68 -1.87 8.67
CA PRO A 157 -7.08 -3.17 8.54
C PRO A 157 -6.33 -3.54 9.83
N ALA A 158 -6.48 -4.79 10.24
CA ALA A 158 -5.77 -5.35 11.39
C ALA A 158 -4.28 -5.57 11.09
N GLY A 159 -3.90 -5.65 9.82
CA GLY A 159 -2.52 -5.75 9.37
C GLY A 159 -2.40 -5.40 7.90
N ILE A 160 -1.19 -5.05 7.48
CA ILE A 160 -0.86 -4.71 6.09
C ILE A 160 0.45 -5.39 5.73
N ARG A 161 0.47 -6.05 4.56
CA ARG A 161 1.69 -6.55 3.92
C ARG A 161 1.79 -5.98 2.51
N ILE A 162 2.98 -5.49 2.15
CA ILE A 162 3.26 -4.86 0.86
C ILE A 162 4.45 -5.55 0.21
N HIS A 163 4.31 -5.87 -1.07
CA HIS A 163 5.40 -6.26 -1.97
C HIS A 163 5.52 -5.21 -3.07
N GLN A 164 6.74 -4.97 -3.58
CA GLN A 164 6.97 -4.06 -4.68
C GLN A 164 7.44 -4.82 -5.91
N PHE A 165 6.99 -4.41 -7.09
CA PHE A 165 7.41 -4.91 -8.38
C PHE A 165 7.92 -3.77 -9.25
N LYS A 166 8.69 -4.13 -10.28
CA LYS A 166 9.22 -3.18 -11.25
C LYS A 166 8.07 -2.50 -11.99
N ASP A 167 7.18 -3.28 -12.56
CA ASP A 167 6.03 -2.79 -13.31
C ASP A 167 4.95 -3.89 -13.34
N LYS A 168 3.80 -3.58 -13.93
CA LYS A 168 2.70 -4.53 -14.05
C LYS A 168 3.10 -5.76 -14.87
N GLN A 169 3.92 -5.60 -15.91
CA GLN A 169 4.37 -6.72 -16.73
C GLN A 169 5.18 -7.73 -15.89
N ASN A 170 6.15 -7.25 -15.11
CA ASN A 170 6.94 -8.10 -14.21
C ASN A 170 6.07 -8.78 -13.15
N PHE A 171 5.07 -8.05 -12.61
CA PHE A 171 4.08 -8.64 -11.72
C PHE A 171 3.30 -9.78 -12.39
N ASP A 172 2.79 -9.57 -13.62
CA ASP A 172 2.00 -10.56 -14.34
C ASP A 172 2.85 -11.79 -14.71
N GLU A 173 4.11 -11.60 -15.13
CA GLU A 173 5.07 -12.68 -15.38
C GLU A 173 5.31 -13.51 -14.10
N TRP A 174 5.53 -12.84 -12.96
CA TRP A 174 5.68 -13.50 -11.66
C TRP A 174 4.39 -14.23 -11.24
N LEU A 175 3.23 -13.61 -11.37
CA LEU A 175 1.94 -14.16 -10.94
C LEU A 175 1.55 -15.43 -11.72
N ASN A 176 2.00 -15.53 -12.98
CA ASN A 176 1.80 -16.68 -13.85
C ASN A 176 2.90 -17.77 -13.72
N SER A 177 3.95 -17.50 -12.94
CA SER A 177 5.00 -18.47 -12.63
C SER A 177 4.54 -19.53 -11.61
N LYS A 178 5.39 -20.54 -11.38
CA LYS A 178 5.17 -21.54 -10.30
C LYS A 178 5.07 -20.89 -8.92
N SER A 179 5.90 -19.88 -8.66
CA SER A 179 5.93 -19.18 -7.38
C SER A 179 4.71 -18.28 -7.18
N GLY A 180 4.19 -17.69 -8.26
CA GLY A 180 2.89 -17.00 -8.27
C GLY A 180 1.72 -17.95 -8.03
N ALA A 181 1.76 -19.18 -8.57
CA ALA A 181 0.76 -20.20 -8.29
C ALA A 181 0.76 -20.64 -6.81
N GLU A 182 1.94 -20.80 -6.21
CA GLU A 182 2.09 -21.09 -4.78
C GLU A 182 1.57 -19.94 -3.91
N PHE A 183 1.91 -18.69 -4.24
CA PHE A 183 1.38 -17.50 -3.58
C PHE A 183 -0.16 -17.51 -3.57
N LYS A 184 -0.78 -17.71 -4.74
CA LYS A 184 -2.24 -17.79 -4.87
C LYS A 184 -2.83 -18.91 -4.01
N GLN A 185 -2.18 -20.07 -3.94
CA GLN A 185 -2.66 -21.20 -3.15
C GLN A 185 -2.63 -20.91 -1.64
N ASP A 186 -1.57 -20.27 -1.15
CA ASP A 186 -1.45 -19.92 0.26
C ASP A 186 -2.46 -18.85 0.67
N TYR A 187 -2.57 -17.78 -0.11
CA TYR A 187 -3.44 -16.65 0.22
C TYR A 187 -4.93 -17.00 0.11
N ARG A 188 -5.33 -17.91 -0.80
CA ARG A 188 -6.71 -18.45 -0.89
C ARG A 188 -7.23 -19.10 0.39
N ARG A 189 -6.33 -19.56 1.27
CA ARG A 189 -6.70 -20.31 2.48
C ARG A 189 -6.96 -19.41 3.68
N ILE A 190 -6.74 -18.11 3.54
CA ILE A 190 -6.81 -17.14 4.63
C ILE A 190 -8.05 -16.30 4.40
N SER A 191 -9.00 -16.37 5.32
CA SER A 191 -10.23 -15.58 5.24
C SER A 191 -9.98 -14.10 5.51
N GLY A 192 -10.83 -13.24 4.95
CA GLY A 192 -10.80 -11.80 5.22
C GLY A 192 -9.50 -11.11 4.78
N LEU A 193 -8.93 -11.52 3.65
CA LEU A 193 -7.84 -10.81 3.01
C LEU A 193 -8.37 -9.91 1.89
N ASN A 194 -7.99 -8.63 1.92
CA ASN A 194 -8.20 -7.73 0.79
C ASN A 194 -6.86 -7.54 0.09
N THR A 195 -6.66 -8.24 -1.03
CA THR A 195 -5.41 -8.16 -1.82
C THR A 195 -5.67 -7.49 -3.15
N TYR A 196 -4.87 -6.48 -3.47
CA TYR A 196 -5.01 -5.70 -4.69
C TYR A 196 -3.66 -5.17 -5.17
N LEU A 197 -3.59 -4.87 -6.46
CA LEU A 197 -2.43 -4.29 -7.13
C LEU A 197 -2.64 -2.78 -7.29
N ALA A 198 -1.69 -1.98 -6.81
CA ALA A 198 -1.64 -0.56 -7.04
C ALA A 198 -0.46 -0.24 -7.96
N THR A 199 -0.74 0.26 -9.17
CA THR A 199 0.29 0.74 -10.09
C THR A 199 0.17 2.26 -10.21
N PHE A 200 1.28 2.97 -9.95
CA PHE A 200 1.35 4.42 -10.05
C PHE A 200 1.77 4.88 -11.46
N PHE A 201 1.22 6.00 -11.91
CA PHE A 201 1.50 6.60 -13.22
C PHE A 201 2.01 8.02 -13.06
#